data_AF-A0A1J5L1L7-F1
#
_entry.id   AF-A0A1J5L1L7-F1
#
_cell.length_a   1.000
_cell.length_b   1.000
_cell.length_c   1.000
_cell.angle_alpha   90.00
_cell.angle_beta   90.00
_cell.angle_gamma   90.00
#
_symmetry.space_group_name_H-M   'P 1'
#
loop_
_entity.id
_entity.type
_entity.pdbx_description
1 polymer ?
#
loop_
_entity_poly.entity_id
_entity_poly.type
_entity_poly.pdbx_seq_one_letter_code
_entity_poly.pdbx_strand_id
1 'polypeptide(L)'
;MNLLRKLISTAICAMTVSASAAYAEVWLCDFTAGTRYNTIPEKVLFDLRPDGTALVMDPFLVHFEQAPKSAKFVKNTTKNLRVRWVVEDAEFQGGLATDMHFSVVHDKRKNKAFITLNLPSFDNKDSGTGTCRIRK
;
A
#
# COMPACT_ATOMS: atom_id res chain seq x y z
N MET A 1 -7.27 -24.89 -66.45
CA MET A 1 -6.42 -23.75 -66.04
C MET A 1 -7.31 -22.59 -65.63
N ASN A 2 -7.22 -22.21 -64.35
CA ASN A 2 -7.52 -20.91 -63.73
C ASN A 2 -8.98 -20.42 -63.77
N LEU A 3 -9.61 -19.92 -62.70
CA LEU A 3 -9.10 -19.18 -61.55
C LEU A 3 -9.99 -19.44 -60.32
N LEU A 4 -9.35 -19.92 -59.26
CA LEU A 4 -9.88 -20.06 -57.91
C LEU A 4 -10.33 -18.69 -57.39
N ARG A 5 -11.64 -18.47 -57.21
CA ARG A 5 -12.17 -17.27 -56.54
C ARG A 5 -11.91 -17.38 -55.04
N LYS A 6 -10.82 -16.76 -54.60
CA LYS A 6 -10.49 -16.46 -53.20
C LYS A 6 -11.59 -15.59 -52.59
N LEU A 7 -12.31 -16.10 -51.60
CA LEU A 7 -13.07 -15.29 -50.65
C LEU A 7 -12.38 -15.43 -49.29
N ILE A 8 -11.54 -14.43 -48.99
CA ILE A 8 -10.87 -14.27 -47.70
C ILE A 8 -11.85 -13.50 -46.82
N SER A 9 -12.58 -14.21 -45.94
CA SER A 9 -13.38 -13.61 -44.87
C SER A 9 -12.47 -13.22 -43.72
N THR A 10 -11.99 -11.98 -43.71
CA THR A 10 -11.22 -11.41 -42.60
C THR A 10 -12.19 -11.00 -41.49
N ALA A 11 -12.42 -11.88 -40.51
CA ALA A 11 -13.17 -11.54 -39.30
C ALA A 11 -12.28 -10.66 -38.41
N ILE A 12 -12.52 -9.35 -38.42
CA ILE A 12 -11.89 -8.40 -37.48
C ILE A 12 -12.57 -8.61 -36.12
N CYS A 13 -11.95 -9.45 -35.30
CA CYS A 13 -12.31 -9.61 -33.90
C CYS A 13 -11.94 -8.31 -33.17
N ALA A 14 -12.93 -7.44 -32.97
CA ALA A 14 -12.78 -6.19 -32.23
C ALA A 14 -12.41 -6.53 -30.77
N MET A 15 -11.12 -6.47 -30.44
CA MET A 15 -10.65 -6.55 -29.06
C MET A 15 -11.04 -5.23 -28.38
N THR A 16 -12.15 -5.23 -27.65
CA THR A 16 -12.46 -4.17 -26.69
C THR A 16 -11.43 -4.25 -25.57
N VAL A 17 -10.34 -3.49 -25.70
CA VAL A 17 -9.39 -3.26 -24.61
C VAL A 17 -10.12 -2.41 -23.57
N SER A 18 -10.71 -3.07 -22.58
CA SER A 18 -11.20 -2.41 -21.38
C SER A 18 -10.00 -1.86 -20.62
N ALA A 19 -9.56 -0.65 -20.96
CA ALA A 19 -8.61 0.09 -20.15
C ALA A 19 -9.31 0.43 -18.83
N SER A 20 -9.03 -0.35 -17.79
CA SER A 20 -9.39 0.02 -16.42
C SER A 20 -8.60 1.28 -16.06
N ALA A 21 -9.25 2.44 -16.10
CA ALA A 21 -8.70 3.67 -15.56
C ALA A 21 -8.39 3.42 -14.07
N ALA A 22 -7.11 3.35 -13.73
CA ALA A 22 -6.68 3.34 -12.35
C ALA A 22 -6.86 4.76 -11.81
N TYR A 23 -7.84 4.96 -10.95
CA TYR A 23 -8.06 6.25 -10.30
C TYR A 23 -7.08 6.42 -9.15
N ALA A 24 -6.64 7.65 -8.93
CA ALA A 24 -5.96 7.99 -7.68
C ALA A 24 -6.95 7.81 -6.53
N GLU A 25 -6.56 7.05 -5.50
CA GLU A 25 -7.38 6.80 -4.32
C GLU A 25 -6.59 7.18 -3.07
N VAL A 26 -7.13 8.09 -2.26
CA VAL A 26 -6.56 8.37 -0.94
C VAL A 26 -7.22 7.46 0.08
N TRP A 27 -6.46 6.57 0.69
CA TRP A 27 -6.90 5.70 1.77
C TRP A 27 -6.44 6.25 3.11
N LEU A 28 -7.34 6.30 4.07
CA LEU A 28 -7.05 6.61 5.46
C LEU A 28 -7.33 5.37 6.31
N CYS A 29 -6.30 4.86 6.96
CA CYS A 29 -6.39 3.75 7.90
C CYS A 29 -6.25 4.26 9.33
N ASP A 30 -7.16 3.83 10.20
CA ASP A 30 -7.09 4.08 11.64
C ASP A 30 -6.76 2.76 12.33
N PHE A 31 -5.77 2.78 13.22
CA PHE A 31 -5.29 1.62 13.97
C PHE A 31 -5.35 1.86 15.46
N THR A 32 -5.56 0.77 16.19
CA THR A 32 -5.33 0.70 17.63
C THR A 32 -4.12 -0.18 17.86
N ALA A 33 -3.13 0.36 18.57
CA ALA A 33 -1.93 -0.39 18.95
C ALA A 33 -2.34 -1.60 19.80
N GLY A 34 -1.79 -2.78 19.49
CA GLY A 34 -1.95 -3.96 20.33
C GLY A 34 -0.95 -4.02 21.49
N THR A 35 -0.03 -3.05 21.59
CA THR A 35 1.15 -3.12 22.45
C THR A 35 1.30 -1.87 23.32
N ARG A 36 2.05 -2.00 24.42
CA ARG A 36 2.22 -0.97 25.46
C ARG A 36 3.06 0.23 25.01
N TYR A 37 3.87 0.08 23.97
CA TYR A 37 4.95 1.02 23.64
C TYR A 37 4.58 2.09 22.60
N ASN A 38 3.31 2.17 22.17
CA ASN A 38 2.83 3.15 21.19
C ASN A 38 3.67 3.20 19.89
N THR A 39 4.21 2.07 19.48
CA THR A 39 5.08 1.89 18.30
C THR A 39 4.29 1.68 17.01
N ILE A 40 2.96 1.59 17.12
CA ILE A 40 2.04 1.48 15.99
C ILE A 40 1.39 2.84 15.75
N PRO A 41 1.45 3.39 14.52
CA PRO A 41 0.82 4.67 14.24
C PRO A 41 -0.69 4.53 14.31
N GLU A 42 -1.36 5.46 15.01
CA GLU A 42 -2.82 5.48 15.10
C GLU A 42 -3.50 5.73 13.75
N LYS A 43 -2.82 6.44 12.85
CA LYS A 43 -3.32 6.77 11.52
C LYS A 43 -2.24 6.61 10.47
N VAL A 44 -2.62 6.09 9.31
CA VAL A 44 -1.77 6.04 8.13
C VAL A 44 -2.57 6.45 6.91
N LEU A 45 -2.02 7.36 6.11
CA LEU A 45 -2.58 7.80 4.85
C LEU A 45 -1.78 7.17 3.70
N PHE A 46 -2.49 6.59 2.74
CA PHE A 46 -1.93 6.12 1.49
C PHE A 46 -2.54 6.91 0.33
N ASP A 47 -1.73 7.64 -0.41
CA ASP A 47 -2.13 8.21 -1.69
C ASP A 47 -1.75 7.20 -2.79
N LEU A 48 -2.72 6.36 -3.17
CA LEU A 48 -2.55 5.36 -4.22
C LEU A 48 -2.68 6.04 -5.58
N ARG A 49 -1.66 5.88 -6.41
CA ARG A 49 -1.57 6.52 -7.71
C ARG A 49 -2.09 5.62 -8.84
N PRO A 50 -2.47 6.20 -9.99
CA PRO A 50 -2.90 5.45 -11.17
C PRO A 50 -1.89 4.41 -11.68
N ASP A 51 -0.59 4.65 -11.47
CA ASP A 51 0.49 3.74 -11.87
C ASP A 51 0.66 2.52 -10.95
N GLY A 52 -0.17 2.41 -9.90
CA GLY A 52 -0.11 1.33 -8.92
C GLY A 52 0.91 1.54 -7.80
N THR A 53 1.64 2.66 -7.79
CA THR A 53 2.49 3.07 -6.67
C THR A 53 1.67 3.79 -5.59
N ALA A 54 2.26 4.00 -4.42
CA ALA A 54 1.62 4.78 -3.37
C ALA A 54 2.63 5.68 -2.65
N LEU A 55 2.22 6.89 -2.30
CA LEU A 55 2.87 7.66 -1.24
C LEU A 55 2.24 7.33 0.11
N VAL A 56 3.05 7.29 1.15
CA VAL A 56 2.64 7.00 2.53
C VAL A 56 2.97 8.18 3.42
N MET A 57 2.03 8.52 4.30
CA MET A 57 2.23 9.49 5.37
C MET A 57 1.69 8.91 6.68
N ASP A 58 2.47 9.02 7.75
CA ASP A 58 2.09 8.60 9.10
C ASP A 58 2.74 9.51 10.16
N PRO A 59 2.32 9.43 11.43
CA PRO A 59 2.90 10.22 12.52
C PRO A 59 4.38 10.00 12.78
N PHE A 60 4.95 8.83 12.48
CA PHE A 60 6.39 8.58 12.67
C PHE A 60 7.21 9.31 11.62
N LEU A 61 6.77 9.35 10.35
CA LEU A 61 7.42 10.18 9.33
C LEU A 61 7.45 11.65 9.76
N VAL A 62 6.36 12.16 10.34
CA VAL A 62 6.33 13.53 10.89
C VAL A 62 7.27 13.68 12.08
N HIS A 63 7.24 12.72 13.02
CA HIS A 63 8.05 12.75 14.24
C HIS A 63 9.55 12.78 13.93
N PHE A 64 9.99 12.03 12.93
CA PHE A 64 11.38 11.97 12.49
C PHE A 64 11.70 12.95 11.34
N GLU A 65 10.83 13.94 11.11
CA GLU A 65 11.03 15.01 10.10
C GLU A 65 11.27 14.51 8.67
N GLN A 66 10.67 13.37 8.31
CA GLN A 66 10.80 12.77 6.98
C GLN A 66 9.62 13.16 6.08
N ALA A 67 9.95 13.42 4.81
CA ALA A 67 8.94 13.61 3.76
C ALA A 67 8.09 12.33 3.56
N PRO A 68 6.87 12.46 3.00
CA PRO A 68 6.06 11.31 2.62
C PRO A 68 6.88 10.29 1.81
N LYS A 69 6.78 9.01 2.17
CA LYS A 69 7.61 7.96 1.58
C LYS A 69 6.89 7.29 0.42
N SER A 70 7.61 7.04 -0.66
CA SER A 70 7.16 6.09 -1.66
C SER A 70 7.13 4.69 -1.05
N ALA A 71 5.99 4.01 -1.18
CA ALA A 71 5.86 2.63 -0.73
C ALA A 71 6.84 1.72 -1.47
N LYS A 72 7.56 0.87 -0.73
CA LYS A 72 8.46 -0.14 -1.30
C LYS A 72 7.69 -1.31 -1.93
N PHE A 73 6.42 -1.49 -1.53
CA PHE A 73 5.53 -2.50 -2.10
C PHE A 73 4.09 -2.04 -2.01
N VAL A 74 3.34 -2.23 -3.10
CA VAL A 74 1.90 -2.03 -3.17
C VAL A 74 1.26 -3.21 -3.87
N LYS A 75 0.18 -3.74 -3.28
CA LYS A 75 -0.73 -4.67 -3.95
C LYS A 75 -2.15 -4.21 -3.65
N ASN A 76 -2.80 -3.62 -4.65
CA ASN A 76 -4.19 -3.22 -4.57
C ASN A 76 -5.06 -4.15 -5.43
N THR A 77 -5.97 -4.87 -4.81
CA THR A 77 -6.94 -5.75 -5.49
C THR A 77 -8.35 -5.39 -5.02
N THR A 78 -9.35 -6.01 -5.63
CA THR A 78 -10.74 -5.88 -5.18
C THR A 78 -10.97 -6.40 -3.76
N LYS A 79 -10.14 -7.35 -3.29
CA LYS A 79 -10.31 -8.01 -1.98
C LYS A 79 -9.34 -7.51 -0.91
N ASN A 80 -8.17 -7.03 -1.31
CA ASN A 80 -7.08 -6.73 -0.40
C ASN A 80 -6.27 -5.52 -0.85
N LEU A 81 -5.88 -4.67 0.10
CA LEU A 81 -4.84 -3.66 -0.06
C LEU A 81 -3.67 -4.01 0.85
N ARG A 82 -2.46 -4.12 0.28
CA ARG A 82 -1.22 -4.29 1.03
C ARG A 82 -0.22 -3.20 0.65
N VAL A 83 0.32 -2.51 1.65
CA VAL A 83 1.31 -1.44 1.48
C VAL A 83 2.45 -1.66 2.46
N ARG A 84 3.70 -1.45 2.01
CA ARG A 84 4.89 -1.49 2.87
C ARG A 84 5.75 -0.26 2.62
N TRP A 85 6.28 0.31 3.69
CA TRP A 85 7.19 1.46 3.65
C TRP A 85 8.18 1.37 4.80
N VAL A 86 9.16 2.27 4.78
CA VAL A 86 10.23 2.35 5.78
C VAL A 86 10.33 3.80 6.24
N VAL A 87 10.39 3.98 7.55
CA VAL A 87 10.89 5.22 8.18
C VAL A 87 12.37 4.98 8.43
N GLU A 88 13.22 5.73 7.74
CA GLU A 88 14.67 5.48 7.71
C GLU A 88 15.35 6.17 8.89
N ASP A 89 16.42 5.61 9.44
CA ASP A 89 17.24 6.27 10.48
C ASP A 89 16.43 6.81 11.69
N ALA A 90 15.43 6.07 12.15
CA ALA A 90 14.64 6.46 13.32
C ALA A 90 15.51 6.38 14.58
N GLU A 91 15.77 7.53 15.20
CA GLU A 91 16.60 7.64 16.40
C GLU A 91 15.80 7.29 17.66
N PHE A 92 16.32 6.33 18.44
CA PHE A 92 15.76 5.91 19.73
C PHE A 92 16.60 6.44 20.89
N GLN A 93 16.05 6.33 22.11
CA GLN A 93 16.79 6.70 23.32
C GLN A 93 18.13 5.96 23.40
N GLY A 94 19.19 6.71 23.72
CA GLY A 94 20.57 6.20 23.74
C GLY A 94 21.34 6.40 22.43
N GLY A 95 20.77 7.11 21.44
CA GLY A 95 21.46 7.49 20.20
C GLY A 95 21.56 6.38 19.16
N LEU A 96 20.80 5.30 19.34
CA LEU A 96 20.73 4.21 18.36
C LEU A 96 19.70 4.56 17.29
N ALA A 97 20.14 4.60 16.03
CA ALA A 97 19.25 4.72 14.88
C ALA A 97 18.96 3.35 14.26
N THR A 98 17.73 3.12 13.80
CA THR A 98 17.36 1.94 13.00
C THR A 98 16.22 2.26 12.06
N ASP A 99 16.06 1.44 11.03
CA ASP A 99 14.91 1.53 10.12
C ASP A 99 13.65 0.93 10.74
N MET A 100 12.53 1.64 10.65
CA MET A 100 11.21 1.13 11.02
C MET A 100 10.48 0.59 9.79
N HIS A 101 10.37 -0.73 9.70
CA HIS A 101 9.70 -1.38 8.57
C HIS A 101 8.23 -1.63 8.88
N PHE A 102 7.36 -0.91 8.18
CA PHE A 102 5.91 -1.06 8.34
C PHE A 102 5.29 -1.89 7.21
N SER A 103 4.26 -2.65 7.55
CA SER A 103 3.42 -3.37 6.59
C SER A 103 1.96 -3.29 7.02
N VAL A 104 1.12 -2.74 6.14
CA VAL A 104 -0.34 -2.77 6.30
C VAL A 104 -0.95 -3.80 5.36
N VAL A 105 -1.89 -4.57 5.88
CA VAL A 105 -2.77 -5.46 5.11
C VAL A 105 -4.22 -5.15 5.48
N HIS A 106 -5.01 -4.76 4.51
CA HIS A 106 -6.44 -4.47 4.65
C HIS A 106 -7.27 -5.47 3.84
N ASP A 107 -8.11 -6.26 4.50
CA ASP A 107 -9.18 -7.05 3.87
C ASP A 107 -10.38 -6.12 3.63
N LYS A 108 -10.57 -5.73 2.37
CA LYS A 108 -11.63 -4.81 1.93
C LYS A 108 -13.03 -5.37 2.15
N ARG A 109 -13.18 -6.70 2.16
CA ARG A 109 -14.50 -7.34 2.31
C ARG A 109 -14.99 -7.29 3.75
N LYS A 110 -14.07 -7.34 4.71
CA LYS A 110 -14.36 -7.33 6.15
C LYS A 110 -14.13 -5.95 6.77
N ASN A 111 -13.66 -4.99 5.98
CA ASN A 111 -13.14 -3.70 6.45
C ASN A 111 -12.16 -3.86 7.64
N LYS A 112 -11.29 -4.87 7.60
CA LYS A 112 -10.34 -5.15 8.69
C LYS A 112 -8.92 -4.93 8.20
N ALA A 113 -8.18 -4.10 8.91
CA ALA A 113 -6.78 -3.80 8.65
C ALA A 113 -5.89 -4.34 9.78
N PHE A 114 -4.69 -4.74 9.40
CA PHE A 114 -3.61 -5.15 10.29
C PHE A 114 -2.37 -4.38 9.90
N ILE A 115 -1.68 -3.86 10.90
CA ILE A 115 -0.38 -3.20 10.74
C ILE A 115 0.65 -3.94 11.57
N THR A 116 1.84 -4.08 11.01
CA THR A 116 3.00 -4.66 11.71
C THR A 116 4.19 -3.72 11.58
N LEU A 117 4.93 -3.58 12.67
CA LEU A 117 6.25 -2.95 12.71
C LEU A 117 7.31 -4.04 12.92
N ASN A 118 8.40 -3.94 12.18
CA ASN A 118 9.62 -4.69 12.42
C ASN A 118 10.80 -3.73 12.52
N LEU A 119 11.59 -3.84 13.59
CA LEU A 119 12.80 -3.07 13.84
C LEU A 119 14.01 -4.00 13.72
N PRO A 120 14.74 -4.05 12.59
CA PRO A 120 15.77 -5.08 12.35
C PRO A 120 16.89 -5.13 13.40
N SER A 121 17.23 -3.98 13.98
CA SER A 121 18.26 -3.89 15.03
C SER A 121 17.78 -4.36 16.41
N PHE A 122 16.53 -4.80 16.53
CA PHE A 122 15.89 -5.22 17.78
C PHE A 122 15.09 -6.52 17.56
N ASP A 123 14.92 -7.35 18.59
CA ASP A 123 14.00 -8.51 18.53
C ASP A 123 12.52 -8.11 18.64
N ASN A 124 12.19 -6.86 18.28
CA ASN A 124 10.88 -6.26 18.49
C ASN A 124 10.04 -6.34 17.21
N LYS A 125 8.91 -7.04 17.33
CA LYS A 125 7.82 -7.03 16.35
C LYS A 125 6.55 -6.60 17.05
N ASP A 126 6.04 -5.45 16.63
CA ASP A 126 4.78 -4.93 17.16
C ASP A 126 3.70 -5.01 16.10
N SER A 127 2.44 -5.08 16.55
CA SER A 127 1.31 -5.14 15.66
C SER A 127 0.10 -4.42 16.21
N GLY A 128 -0.79 -4.03 15.31
CA GLY A 128 -2.07 -3.40 15.62
C GLY A 128 -3.14 -3.84 14.64
N THR A 129 -4.39 -3.57 15.01
CA THR A 129 -5.56 -3.82 14.17
C THR A 129 -6.34 -2.55 13.96
N GLY A 130 -7.10 -2.48 12.88
CA GLY A 130 -7.76 -1.25 12.49
C GLY A 130 -8.75 -1.42 11.36
N THR A 131 -9.12 -0.31 10.75
CA THR A 131 -9.99 -0.24 9.57
C THR A 131 -9.44 0.77 8.58
N CYS A 132 -9.85 0.71 7.32
CA CYS A 132 -9.44 1.69 6.32
C CYS A 132 -10.65 2.19 5.54
N ARG A 133 -10.63 3.46 5.15
CA ARG A 133 -11.65 4.06 4.29
C ARG A 133 -11.01 4.88 3.19
N ILE A 134 -11.68 4.96 2.05
CA ILE A 134 -11.33 5.94 1.02
C ILE A 134 -11.74 7.32 1.54
N ARG A 135 -10.81 8.26 1.53
CA ARG A 135 -11.05 9.68 1.78
C ARG A 135 -11.43 10.31 0.44
N LYS A 136 -12.71 10.71 0.33
CA LYS A 136 -13.20 11.50 -0.80
C LYS A 136 -12.76 12.95 -0.66
#